data_AF-A0A936Y396-F1
#
_entry.id   AF-A0A936Y396-F1
#
_cell.length_a   1.000
_cell.length_b   1.000
_cell.length_c   1.000
_cell.angle_alpha   90.00
_cell.angle_beta   90.00
_cell.angle_gamma   90.00
#
_symmetry.space_group_name_H-M   'P 1'
#
loop_
_entity.id
_entity.type
_entity.pdbx_description
1 polymer ?
#
loop_
_entity_poly.entity_id
_entity_poly.type
_entity_poly.pdbx_seq_one_letter_code
_entity_poly.pdbx_strand_id
1 'polypeptide(L)'
;MKKTFTLVTALFFSAILFAQSKLSISASGNADIRVMVDGVKYTANGRDIVINNLKNGNHTVKIFRAGNDRNRYNGNNRGNGYQLVYNNNLFVKPQYHVDIAINRFGKAFVDEQMISGGYNNEDDDDWGVDNNDQYYDRGGKRAMDNNSFQQLKKSIANESYESTKLKVSKQFVSVNYFNATQVKELLALFSYEDSKLELAKYAYDYTVDKGNYFVVNEAFSYSSSKESLMDYIKNRQ
;
A
#
# COMPACT_ATOMS: atom_id res chain seq x y z
N MET A 1 35.81 64.55 -13.87
CA MET A 1 34.93 63.76 -12.98
C MET A 1 34.37 62.59 -13.77
N LYS A 2 34.82 61.35 -13.50
CA LYS A 2 34.27 60.14 -14.13
C LYS A 2 33.54 59.35 -13.04
N LYS A 3 32.22 59.32 -13.08
CA LYS A 3 31.40 58.52 -12.16
C LYS A 3 31.39 57.09 -12.67
N THR A 4 32.15 56.19 -12.04
CA THR A 4 32.04 54.75 -12.28
C THR A 4 30.90 54.22 -11.41
N PHE A 5 29.84 53.76 -12.05
CA PHE A 5 28.68 53.15 -11.41
C PHE A 5 28.98 51.65 -11.27
N THR A 6 29.32 51.20 -10.06
CA THR A 6 29.56 49.78 -9.77
C THR A 6 28.22 49.10 -9.57
N LEU A 7 27.79 48.29 -10.54
CA LEU A 7 26.57 47.49 -10.46
C LEU A 7 26.87 46.23 -9.63
N VAL A 8 26.31 46.14 -8.42
CA VAL A 8 26.31 44.91 -7.62
C VAL A 8 25.10 44.09 -8.03
N THR A 9 25.29 43.09 -8.89
CA THR A 9 24.26 42.08 -9.19
C THR A 9 24.17 41.10 -8.03
N ALA A 10 23.20 41.32 -7.14
CA ALA A 10 22.83 40.35 -6.11
C ALA A 10 22.10 39.16 -6.77
N LEU A 11 22.81 38.06 -6.98
CA LEU A 11 22.23 36.76 -7.33
C LEU A 11 21.49 36.21 -6.10
N PHE A 12 20.19 36.50 -6.00
CA PHE A 12 19.31 35.75 -5.11
C PHE A 12 19.11 34.34 -5.68
N PHE A 13 20.02 33.42 -5.36
CA PHE A 13 19.73 31.99 -5.44
C PHE A 13 18.75 31.68 -4.30
N SER A 14 17.45 31.88 -4.54
CA SER A 14 16.44 31.25 -3.71
C SER A 14 16.59 29.75 -3.91
N ALA A 15 17.23 29.06 -2.96
CA ALA A 15 17.16 27.61 -2.90
C ALA A 15 15.68 27.26 -2.74
N ILE A 16 15.04 26.87 -3.84
CA ILE A 16 13.71 26.28 -3.77
C ILE A 16 13.92 24.96 -3.04
N LEU A 17 13.62 24.95 -1.74
CA LEU A 17 13.51 23.74 -0.94
C LEU A 17 12.29 23.00 -1.48
N PHE A 18 12.47 22.24 -2.55
CA PHE A 18 11.45 21.31 -2.98
C PHE A 18 11.26 20.31 -1.85
N ALA A 19 10.03 20.20 -1.38
CA ALA A 19 9.53 19.08 -0.62
C ALA A 19 9.95 17.76 -1.28
N GLN A 20 11.01 17.13 -0.79
CA GLN A 20 11.58 15.94 -1.40
C GLN A 20 10.82 14.70 -0.92
N SER A 21 10.22 13.99 -1.87
CA SER A 21 9.55 12.72 -1.64
C SER A 21 10.54 11.55 -1.77
N LYS A 22 10.18 10.39 -1.24
CA LYS A 22 11.04 9.20 -1.21
C LYS A 22 10.24 7.99 -1.69
N LEU A 23 10.88 7.14 -2.48
CA LEU A 23 10.36 5.82 -2.83
C LEU A 23 11.32 4.75 -2.31
N SER A 24 10.85 3.85 -1.47
CA SER A 24 11.57 2.61 -1.14
C SER A 24 10.88 1.42 -1.77
N ILE A 25 11.67 0.44 -2.15
CA ILE A 25 11.20 -0.81 -2.71
C ILE A 25 11.99 -1.92 -2.05
N SER A 26 11.29 -2.84 -1.39
CA SER A 26 11.89 -3.95 -0.68
C SER A 26 11.37 -5.28 -1.23
N ALA A 27 12.12 -6.36 -1.02
CA ALA A 27 11.65 -7.71 -1.32
C ALA A 27 11.84 -8.63 -0.13
N SER A 28 10.81 -9.41 0.18
CA SER A 28 10.89 -10.40 1.25
C SER A 28 11.72 -11.61 0.82
N GLY A 29 12.58 -12.08 1.73
CA GLY A 29 13.57 -13.12 1.46
C GLY A 29 14.82 -12.55 0.76
N ASN A 30 15.81 -13.40 0.47
CA ASN A 30 17.01 -13.00 -0.28
C ASN A 30 16.74 -12.92 -1.80
N ALA A 31 15.53 -12.50 -2.20
CA ALA A 31 15.15 -12.43 -3.60
C ALA A 31 15.76 -11.19 -4.25
N ASP A 32 16.49 -11.39 -5.34
CA ASP A 32 17.07 -10.29 -6.11
C ASP A 32 15.97 -9.55 -6.88
N ILE A 33 15.98 -8.22 -6.81
CA ILE A 33 15.03 -7.34 -7.49
C ILE A 33 15.73 -6.30 -8.36
N ARG A 34 15.10 -6.01 -9.50
CA ARG A 34 15.47 -4.92 -10.39
C ARG A 34 14.29 -3.97 -10.50
N VAL A 35 14.56 -2.68 -10.35
CA VAL A 35 13.53 -1.64 -10.42
C VAL A 35 13.79 -0.76 -11.63
N MET A 36 12.71 -0.28 -12.23
CA MET A 36 12.75 0.79 -13.20
C MET A 36 11.70 1.83 -12.84
N VAL A 37 12.11 3.09 -12.74
CA VAL A 37 11.22 4.24 -12.52
C VAL A 37 11.42 5.23 -13.66
N ASP A 38 10.35 5.56 -14.39
CA ASP A 38 10.35 6.44 -15.58
C ASP A 38 11.36 6.04 -16.65
N GLY A 39 11.56 4.73 -16.82
CA GLY A 39 12.56 4.19 -17.76
C GLY A 39 13.99 4.13 -17.21
N VAL A 40 14.27 4.78 -16.08
CA VAL A 40 15.57 4.73 -15.39
C VAL A 40 15.67 3.46 -14.55
N LYS A 41 16.75 2.70 -14.72
CA LYS A 41 16.99 1.45 -13.97
C LYS A 41 17.68 1.75 -12.65
N TYR A 42 17.20 1.11 -11.59
CA TYR A 42 17.77 1.14 -10.25
C TYR A 42 18.15 -0.27 -9.83
N THR A 43 19.37 -0.44 -9.33
CA THR A 43 19.90 -1.69 -8.80
C THR A 43 19.93 -1.62 -7.28
N ALA A 44 19.55 -2.71 -6.62
CA ALA A 44 19.61 -2.80 -5.16
C ALA A 44 21.06 -2.72 -4.67
N ASN A 45 21.29 -1.96 -3.59
CA ASN A 45 22.53 -1.98 -2.83
C ASN A 45 22.26 -2.64 -1.47
N GLY A 46 21.88 -3.93 -1.50
CA GLY A 46 21.40 -4.67 -0.34
C GLY A 46 20.03 -5.29 -0.58
N ARG A 47 19.15 -5.27 0.43
CA ARG A 47 17.78 -5.81 0.35
C ARG A 47 16.78 -4.87 -0.31
N ASP A 48 17.08 -3.57 -0.29
CA ASP A 48 16.14 -2.52 -0.65
C ASP A 48 16.73 -1.59 -1.72
N ILE A 49 15.84 -1.00 -2.50
CA ILE A 49 16.12 0.08 -3.44
C ILE A 49 15.47 1.33 -2.90
N VAL A 50 16.25 2.38 -2.66
CA VAL A 50 15.75 3.66 -2.15
C VAL A 50 16.07 4.75 -3.15
N ILE A 51 15.04 5.44 -3.61
CA ILE A 51 15.11 6.59 -4.49
C ILE A 51 14.73 7.80 -3.66
N ASN A 52 15.76 8.54 -3.24
CA ASN A 52 15.58 9.82 -2.56
C ASN A 52 15.25 10.90 -3.59
N ASN A 53 14.52 11.92 -3.14
CA ASN A 53 14.23 13.13 -3.92
C ASN A 53 13.45 12.82 -5.20
N LEU A 54 12.57 11.83 -5.13
CA LEU A 54 11.65 11.54 -6.23
C LEU A 54 10.73 12.75 -6.39
N LYS A 55 10.58 13.22 -7.63
CA LYS A 55 9.71 14.36 -7.94
C LYS A 55 8.29 14.03 -7.49
N ASN A 56 7.51 15.05 -7.14
CA ASN A 56 6.07 14.87 -6.99
C ASN A 56 5.41 14.70 -8.37
N GLY A 57 4.37 13.87 -8.44
CA GLY A 57 3.62 13.59 -9.66
C GLY A 57 3.59 12.11 -10.03
N ASN A 58 3.20 11.82 -11.28
CA ASN A 58 3.06 10.45 -11.75
C ASN A 58 4.40 9.87 -12.20
N HIS A 59 4.72 8.69 -11.68
CA HIS A 59 5.91 7.92 -12.01
C HIS A 59 5.53 6.54 -12.51
N THR A 60 6.12 6.09 -13.62
CA THR A 60 5.93 4.70 -14.07
C THR A 60 6.91 3.80 -13.35
N VAL A 61 6.42 2.85 -12.55
CA VAL A 61 7.26 1.96 -11.75
C VAL A 61 7.10 0.51 -12.22
N LYS A 62 8.24 -0.11 -12.55
CA LYS A 62 8.33 -1.53 -12.88
C LYS A 62 9.29 -2.23 -11.94
N ILE A 63 8.88 -3.38 -11.41
CA ILE A 63 9.71 -4.19 -10.51
C ILE A 63 9.77 -5.59 -11.08
N PHE A 64 11.00 -6.08 -11.22
CA PHE A 64 11.31 -7.43 -11.66
C PHE A 64 11.95 -8.18 -10.51
N ARG A 65 11.57 -9.43 -10.30
CA ARG A 65 12.09 -10.28 -9.21
C ARG A 65 12.68 -11.56 -9.77
N ALA A 66 13.85 -11.96 -9.29
CA ALA A 66 14.48 -13.22 -9.64
C ALA A 66 13.62 -14.42 -9.17
N GLY A 67 13.41 -15.41 -10.04
CA GLY A 67 12.72 -16.65 -9.70
C GLY A 67 13.52 -17.49 -8.69
N ASN A 68 12.83 -18.38 -7.95
CA ASN A 68 13.50 -19.28 -7.01
C ASN A 68 14.44 -20.25 -7.75
N ASP A 69 15.70 -20.27 -7.30
CA ASP A 69 16.88 -20.94 -7.87
C ASP A 69 16.86 -22.48 -7.96
N ARG A 70 15.72 -23.13 -8.24
CA ARG A 70 15.72 -24.57 -8.58
C ARG A 70 16.09 -24.87 -10.02
N ASN A 71 16.14 -23.86 -10.89
CA ASN A 71 16.49 -24.00 -12.31
C ASN A 71 17.81 -23.32 -12.70
N ARG A 72 18.57 -22.78 -11.74
CA ARG A 72 19.86 -22.11 -12.03
C ARG A 72 20.99 -23.08 -12.42
N TYR A 73 20.83 -24.37 -12.13
CA TYR A 73 21.86 -25.40 -12.37
C TYR A 73 21.78 -26.10 -13.72
N ASN A 74 20.72 -25.90 -14.51
CA ASN A 74 20.64 -26.53 -15.84
C ASN A 74 20.98 -25.50 -16.91
N GLY A 75 22.26 -25.45 -17.28
CA GLY A 75 22.79 -24.55 -18.29
C GLY A 75 22.07 -24.76 -19.63
N ASN A 76 21.20 -23.82 -19.99
CA ASN A 76 20.81 -23.39 -21.35
C ASN A 76 19.46 -22.67 -21.36
N ASN A 77 19.28 -21.62 -20.55
CA ASN A 77 18.13 -20.73 -20.74
C ASN A 77 18.56 -19.25 -20.67
N ARG A 78 18.69 -18.66 -21.86
CA ARG A 78 18.94 -17.23 -22.11
C ARG A 78 17.66 -16.41 -21.93
N GLY A 79 17.02 -16.54 -20.79
CA GLY A 79 15.96 -15.64 -20.34
C GLY A 79 16.37 -15.14 -18.97
N ASN A 80 16.70 -13.84 -18.86
CA ASN A 80 16.98 -13.18 -17.58
C ASN A 80 16.02 -13.72 -16.53
N GLY A 81 16.54 -14.40 -15.50
CA GLY A 81 15.75 -15.15 -14.52
C GLY A 81 14.84 -14.29 -13.63
N TYR A 82 14.41 -13.12 -14.11
CA TYR A 82 13.55 -12.17 -13.44
C TYR A 82 12.18 -12.12 -14.11
N GLN A 83 11.15 -12.16 -13.29
CA GLN A 83 9.75 -11.99 -13.69
C GLN A 83 9.29 -10.58 -13.32
N LEU A 84 8.52 -9.93 -14.20
CA LEU A 84 7.84 -8.66 -13.89
C LEU A 84 6.76 -8.92 -12.84
N VAL A 85 6.92 -8.34 -11.65
CA VAL A 85 6.02 -8.52 -10.49
C VAL A 85 5.20 -7.28 -10.17
N TYR A 86 5.63 -6.12 -10.66
CA TYR A 86 4.90 -4.85 -10.53
C TYR A 86 5.10 -4.01 -11.78
N ASN A 87 4.04 -3.41 -12.30
CA ASN A 87 4.06 -2.47 -13.42
C ASN A 87 2.85 -1.55 -13.29
N ASN A 88 3.04 -0.38 -12.70
CA ASN A 88 1.95 0.56 -12.49
C ASN A 88 2.44 2.02 -12.49
N ASN A 89 1.51 2.94 -12.72
CA ASN A 89 1.73 4.36 -12.49
C ASN A 89 1.49 4.68 -11.02
N LEU A 90 2.48 5.28 -10.38
CA LEU A 90 2.48 5.68 -8.98
C LEU A 90 2.41 7.20 -8.89
N PHE A 91 1.38 7.74 -8.24
CA PHE A 91 1.30 9.17 -7.98
C PHE A 91 2.00 9.50 -6.65
N VAL A 92 3.11 10.20 -6.72
CA VAL A 92 3.92 10.57 -5.56
C VAL A 92 3.51 11.97 -5.10
N LYS A 93 2.93 12.05 -3.90
CA LYS A 93 2.60 13.33 -3.26
C LYS A 93 3.88 14.05 -2.79
N PRO A 94 3.89 15.39 -2.73
CA PRO A 94 5.00 16.13 -2.13
C PRO A 94 5.19 15.76 -0.65
N GLN A 95 6.44 15.56 -0.21
CA GLN A 95 6.77 15.14 1.17
C GLN A 95 6.15 13.81 1.57
N TYR A 96 6.05 12.84 0.68
CA TYR A 96 5.61 11.49 1.02
C TYR A 96 6.71 10.46 0.80
N HIS A 97 6.81 9.51 1.71
CA HIS A 97 7.58 8.29 1.57
C HIS A 97 6.60 7.20 1.14
N VAL A 98 6.78 6.74 -0.10
CA VAL A 98 6.08 5.59 -0.63
C VAL A 98 6.97 4.36 -0.46
N ASP A 99 6.46 3.29 0.15
CA ASP A 99 7.13 1.99 0.20
C ASP A 99 6.42 0.99 -0.71
N ILE A 100 7.18 0.25 -1.50
CA ILE A 100 6.68 -0.90 -2.26
C ILE A 100 7.36 -2.17 -1.76
N ALA A 101 6.66 -2.95 -0.96
CA ALA A 101 7.16 -4.25 -0.50
C ALA A 101 6.74 -5.37 -1.47
N ILE A 102 7.67 -6.20 -1.91
CA ILE A 102 7.40 -7.40 -2.72
C ILE A 102 7.46 -8.64 -1.85
N ASN A 103 6.37 -9.38 -1.73
CA ASN A 103 6.38 -10.62 -0.95
C ASN A 103 7.03 -11.81 -1.71
N ARG A 104 7.17 -12.94 -1.01
CA ARG A 104 7.81 -14.15 -1.54
C ARG A 104 7.08 -14.79 -2.72
N PHE A 105 5.83 -14.40 -2.96
CA PHE A 105 5.00 -14.85 -4.07
C PHE A 105 5.05 -13.87 -5.25
N GLY A 106 5.82 -12.78 -5.16
CA GLY A 106 5.92 -11.76 -6.20
C GLY A 106 4.73 -10.79 -6.21
N LYS A 107 4.00 -10.66 -5.11
CA LYS A 107 2.96 -9.62 -4.98
C LYS A 107 3.55 -8.35 -4.40
N ALA A 108 3.20 -7.22 -4.98
CA ALA A 108 3.58 -5.90 -4.48
C ALA A 108 2.53 -5.33 -3.53
N PHE A 109 3.00 -4.67 -2.48
CA PHE A 109 2.24 -3.94 -1.47
C PHE A 109 2.74 -2.52 -1.54
N VAL A 110 1.84 -1.52 -1.61
CA VAL A 110 2.21 -0.10 -1.65
C VAL A 110 1.68 0.55 -0.39
N ASP A 111 2.53 1.27 0.34
CA ASP A 111 2.17 2.10 1.49
C ASP A 111 2.66 3.53 1.26
N GLU A 112 1.94 4.53 1.79
CA GLU A 112 2.27 5.95 1.63
C GLU A 112 2.20 6.67 2.98
N GLN A 113 3.29 7.32 3.37
CA GLN A 113 3.38 8.06 4.64
C GLN A 113 3.96 9.46 4.40
N MET A 114 3.49 10.47 5.13
CA MET A 114 4.02 11.83 5.03
C MET A 114 5.39 11.92 5.74
N ILE A 115 6.37 12.56 5.11
CA ILE A 115 7.76 12.76 5.58
C ILE A 115 7.84 13.91 6.62
N SER A 116 6.71 14.36 7.17
CA SER A 116 6.72 15.47 8.15
C SER A 116 7.62 15.15 9.33
N GLY A 117 8.55 16.06 9.61
CA GLY A 117 9.71 15.81 10.46
C GLY A 117 9.36 15.47 11.91
N GLY A 118 10.12 14.51 12.45
CA GLY A 118 10.25 14.28 13.89
C GLY A 118 9.49 13.06 14.38
N TYR A 119 10.24 12.03 14.78
CA TYR A 119 9.85 11.25 15.95
C TYR A 119 9.79 12.21 17.14
N ASN A 120 8.67 12.88 17.36
CA ASN A 120 8.38 13.56 18.60
C ASN A 120 6.90 13.36 18.89
N ASN A 121 6.62 12.58 19.94
CA ASN A 121 5.47 12.84 20.78
C ASN A 121 5.61 14.29 21.25
N GLU A 122 4.58 15.10 21.09
CA GLU A 122 4.11 16.08 22.07
C GLU A 122 2.97 16.88 21.44
N ASP A 123 2.01 17.18 22.31
CA ASP A 123 0.75 17.85 22.05
C ASP A 123 0.93 19.21 21.37
N ASP A 124 0.02 19.57 20.45
CA ASP A 124 -0.81 20.76 20.60
C ASP A 124 -1.77 20.95 19.42
N ASP A 125 -2.95 21.44 19.79
CA ASP A 125 -4.10 21.77 18.96
C ASP A 125 -3.81 22.90 17.95
N ASP A 126 -4.21 22.76 16.68
CA ASP A 126 -4.76 23.90 15.92
C ASP A 126 -5.62 23.47 14.72
N TRP A 127 -6.60 24.33 14.45
CA TRP A 127 -7.85 24.14 13.74
C TRP A 127 -7.74 24.29 12.21
N GLY A 128 -8.12 23.25 11.48
CA GLY A 128 -8.39 23.29 10.04
C GLY A 128 -9.61 22.43 9.71
N VAL A 129 -10.79 23.01 9.83
CA VAL A 129 -12.07 22.38 9.53
C VAL A 129 -12.19 22.18 8.02
N ASP A 130 -12.13 20.93 7.56
CA ASP A 130 -12.84 20.49 6.35
C ASP A 130 -13.68 19.26 6.72
N ASN A 131 -15.00 19.49 6.73
CA ASN A 131 -16.01 18.49 7.04
C ASN A 131 -16.08 17.44 5.92
N ASN A 132 -15.51 16.25 6.14
CA ASN A 132 -16.21 15.00 5.84
C ASN A 132 -15.54 13.81 6.55
N ASP A 133 -16.38 12.92 7.07
CA ASP A 133 -16.06 11.60 7.62
C ASP A 133 -15.47 11.55 9.04
N GLN A 134 -16.37 11.83 9.99
CA GLN A 134 -16.29 11.40 11.37
C GLN A 134 -16.28 9.87 11.46
N TYR A 135 -15.14 9.28 11.84
CA TYR A 135 -15.05 8.14 12.77
C TYR A 135 -13.59 8.03 13.25
N TYR A 136 -13.14 9.03 14.01
CA TYR A 136 -11.85 8.99 14.68
C TYR A 136 -12.07 8.51 16.12
N ASP A 137 -11.83 7.23 16.36
CA ASP A 137 -11.57 6.75 17.71
C ASP A 137 -10.05 6.74 17.97
N ARG A 138 -9.67 7.25 19.14
CA ARG A 138 -8.32 7.64 19.53
C ARG A 138 -7.35 6.46 19.50
N GLY A 139 -6.33 6.51 18.63
CA GLY A 139 -5.27 5.49 18.56
C GLY A 139 -4.78 5.07 17.16
N GLY A 140 -4.98 5.89 16.12
CA GLY A 140 -4.18 5.86 14.89
C GLY A 140 -4.47 4.74 13.88
N LYS A 141 -5.57 3.99 14.02
CA LYS A 141 -5.95 2.95 13.04
C LYS A 141 -6.83 3.57 11.96
N ARG A 142 -6.24 3.89 10.80
CA ARG A 142 -6.97 4.44 9.65
C ARG A 142 -7.31 3.33 8.66
N ALA A 143 -8.55 3.32 8.17
CA ALA A 143 -8.93 2.45 7.07
C ALA A 143 -8.06 2.72 5.84
N MET A 144 -7.76 1.66 5.09
CA MET A 144 -7.02 1.72 3.83
C MET A 144 -7.66 2.78 2.91
N ASP A 145 -6.85 3.60 2.25
CA ASP A 145 -7.37 4.59 1.32
C ASP A 145 -7.99 3.92 0.08
N ASN A 146 -8.89 4.62 -0.62
CA ASN A 146 -9.63 4.04 -1.73
C ASN A 146 -8.71 3.55 -2.88
N ASN A 147 -7.62 4.24 -3.19
CA ASN A 147 -6.75 3.84 -4.30
C ASN A 147 -6.03 2.54 -4.00
N SER A 148 -5.42 2.43 -2.81
CA SER A 148 -4.78 1.20 -2.33
C SER A 148 -5.80 0.06 -2.23
N PHE A 149 -7.01 0.36 -1.78
CA PHE A 149 -8.09 -0.61 -1.68
C PHE A 149 -8.54 -1.16 -3.05
N GLN A 150 -8.69 -0.31 -4.07
CA GLN A 150 -9.01 -0.80 -5.42
C GLN A 150 -7.88 -1.65 -6.03
N GLN A 151 -6.61 -1.33 -5.73
CA GLN A 151 -5.48 -2.15 -6.16
C GLN A 151 -5.49 -3.53 -5.49
N LEU A 152 -5.75 -3.56 -4.18
CA LEU A 152 -5.93 -4.80 -3.42
C LEU A 152 -7.07 -5.65 -4.00
N LYS A 153 -8.26 -5.05 -4.22
CA LYS A 153 -9.41 -5.75 -4.83
C LYS A 153 -9.04 -6.36 -6.17
N LYS A 154 -8.34 -5.62 -7.03
CA LYS A 154 -7.86 -6.14 -8.32
C LYS A 154 -6.89 -7.30 -8.15
N SER A 155 -5.98 -7.23 -7.17
CA SER A 155 -5.04 -8.32 -6.87
C SER A 155 -5.76 -9.60 -6.44
N ILE A 156 -6.80 -9.49 -5.59
CA ILE A 156 -7.60 -10.64 -5.15
C ILE A 156 -8.49 -11.15 -6.29
N ALA A 157 -9.13 -10.26 -7.04
CA ALA A 157 -10.02 -10.62 -8.14
C ALA A 157 -9.33 -11.40 -9.26
N ASN A 158 -8.04 -11.13 -9.50
CA ASN A 158 -7.22 -11.82 -10.50
C ASN A 158 -6.81 -13.25 -10.10
N GLU A 159 -7.05 -13.68 -8.86
CA GLU A 159 -6.74 -15.04 -8.43
C GLU A 159 -7.81 -16.03 -8.92
N SER A 160 -7.38 -17.12 -9.54
CA SER A 160 -8.30 -18.12 -10.11
C SER A 160 -8.94 -19.04 -9.06
N TYR A 161 -8.27 -19.27 -7.94
CA TYR A 161 -8.72 -20.21 -6.91
C TYR A 161 -9.19 -19.46 -5.67
N GLU A 162 -10.34 -19.89 -5.13
CA GLU A 162 -10.94 -19.23 -3.98
C GLU A 162 -10.10 -19.38 -2.70
N SER A 163 -9.45 -20.53 -2.51
CA SER A 163 -8.49 -20.74 -1.41
C SER A 163 -7.32 -19.75 -1.48
N THR A 164 -6.84 -19.43 -2.67
CA THR A 164 -5.80 -18.43 -2.88
C THR A 164 -6.31 -17.01 -2.59
N LYS A 165 -7.52 -16.67 -3.06
CA LYS A 165 -8.18 -15.40 -2.71
C LYS A 165 -8.26 -15.21 -1.19
N LEU A 166 -8.69 -16.24 -0.48
CA LEU A 166 -8.87 -16.21 0.97
C LEU A 166 -7.54 -15.99 1.70
N LYS A 167 -6.51 -16.78 1.32
CA LYS A 167 -5.17 -16.65 1.89
C LYS A 167 -4.57 -15.27 1.68
N VAL A 168 -4.70 -14.73 0.47
CA VAL A 168 -4.21 -13.39 0.11
C VAL A 168 -4.98 -12.34 0.92
N SER A 169 -6.30 -12.41 0.96
CA SER A 169 -7.14 -11.46 1.69
C SER A 169 -6.77 -11.40 3.17
N LYS A 170 -6.63 -12.56 3.83
CA LYS A 170 -6.21 -12.62 5.24
C LYS A 170 -4.85 -11.98 5.48
N GLN A 171 -3.90 -12.17 4.56
CA GLN A 171 -2.57 -11.54 4.66
C GLN A 171 -2.64 -10.01 4.61
N PHE A 172 -3.51 -9.43 3.76
CA PHE A 172 -3.69 -7.98 3.70
C PHE A 172 -4.45 -7.45 4.91
N VAL A 173 -5.48 -8.18 5.34
CA VAL A 173 -6.28 -7.86 6.52
C VAL A 173 -5.44 -7.85 7.79
N SER A 174 -4.45 -8.74 7.92
CA SER A 174 -3.63 -8.81 9.14
C SER A 174 -2.65 -7.64 9.33
N VAL A 175 -2.38 -6.86 8.28
CA VAL A 175 -1.37 -5.78 8.31
C VAL A 175 -1.93 -4.41 7.93
N ASN A 176 -3.24 -4.31 7.68
CA ASN A 176 -3.93 -3.06 7.37
C ASN A 176 -5.24 -2.98 8.16
N TYR A 177 -5.83 -1.79 8.21
CA TYR A 177 -7.19 -1.62 8.74
C TYR A 177 -8.16 -1.30 7.61
N PHE A 178 -9.42 -1.68 7.80
CA PHE A 178 -10.50 -1.50 6.83
C PHE A 178 -11.68 -0.84 7.50
N ASN A 179 -12.55 -0.20 6.73
CA ASN A 179 -13.91 0.08 7.19
C ASN A 179 -14.86 -1.08 6.81
N ALA A 180 -16.02 -1.15 7.45
CA ALA A 180 -16.98 -2.23 7.27
C ALA A 180 -17.46 -2.34 5.80
N THR A 181 -17.54 -1.23 5.08
CA THR A 181 -17.93 -1.21 3.67
C THR A 181 -16.84 -1.82 2.78
N GLN A 182 -15.57 -1.55 3.06
CA GLN A 182 -14.44 -2.18 2.39
C GLN A 182 -14.41 -3.69 2.66
N VAL A 183 -14.69 -4.12 3.89
CA VAL A 183 -14.81 -5.56 4.17
C VAL A 183 -15.93 -6.18 3.35
N LYS A 184 -17.11 -5.57 3.31
CA LYS A 184 -18.23 -6.01 2.46
C LYS A 184 -17.80 -6.17 0.99
N GLU A 185 -17.08 -5.20 0.45
CA GLU A 185 -16.56 -5.25 -0.92
C GLU A 185 -15.53 -6.36 -1.15
N LEU A 186 -14.70 -6.68 -0.16
CA LEU A 186 -13.79 -7.83 -0.24
C LEU A 186 -14.56 -9.15 -0.29
N LEU A 187 -15.62 -9.29 0.53
CA LEU A 187 -16.45 -10.50 0.52
C LEU A 187 -17.15 -10.71 -0.83
N ALA A 188 -17.50 -9.62 -1.52
CA ALA A 188 -18.12 -9.70 -2.84
C ALA A 188 -17.19 -10.32 -3.92
N LEU A 189 -15.89 -10.47 -3.67
CA LEU A 189 -14.94 -11.11 -4.58
C LEU A 189 -14.96 -12.66 -4.51
N PHE A 190 -15.69 -13.22 -3.55
CA PHE A 190 -15.79 -14.65 -3.28
C PHE A 190 -17.10 -15.22 -3.78
N SER A 191 -17.06 -16.45 -4.27
CA SER A 191 -18.22 -17.16 -4.78
C SER A 191 -18.85 -18.05 -3.70
N TYR A 192 -18.04 -18.74 -2.88
CA TYR A 192 -18.55 -19.60 -1.82
C TYR A 192 -18.77 -18.84 -0.53
N GLU A 193 -19.85 -19.20 0.16
CA GLU A 193 -20.25 -18.50 1.36
C GLU A 193 -19.36 -18.81 2.57
N ASP A 194 -18.83 -20.03 2.66
CA ASP A 194 -17.89 -20.43 3.71
C ASP A 194 -16.65 -19.53 3.71
N SER A 195 -16.09 -19.23 2.53
CA SER A 195 -14.94 -18.33 2.39
C SER A 195 -15.28 -16.90 2.78
N LYS A 196 -16.48 -16.41 2.41
CA LYS A 196 -16.96 -15.09 2.82
C LYS A 196 -17.06 -15.01 4.34
N LEU A 197 -17.64 -16.02 4.97
CA LEU A 197 -17.86 -16.05 6.41
C LEU A 197 -16.53 -16.12 7.17
N GLU A 198 -15.61 -16.93 6.69
CA GLU A 198 -14.27 -17.05 7.26
C GLU A 198 -13.51 -15.72 7.18
N LEU A 199 -13.54 -15.03 6.03
CA LEU A 199 -12.91 -13.72 5.89
C LEU A 199 -13.61 -12.65 6.72
N ALA A 200 -14.95 -12.65 6.78
CA ALA A 200 -15.73 -11.68 7.55
C ALA A 200 -15.42 -11.77 9.04
N LYS A 201 -15.34 -12.99 9.59
CA LYS A 201 -14.94 -13.19 11.00
C LYS A 201 -13.52 -12.72 11.24
N TYR A 202 -12.60 -13.05 10.33
CA TYR A 202 -11.20 -12.65 10.43
C TYR A 202 -11.00 -11.13 10.37
N ALA A 203 -11.71 -10.44 9.48
CA ALA A 203 -11.57 -9.00 9.26
C ALA A 203 -12.20 -8.12 10.35
N TYR A 204 -13.05 -8.69 11.20
CA TYR A 204 -13.71 -7.94 12.27
C TYR A 204 -12.71 -7.26 13.22
N ASP A 205 -11.64 -7.96 13.60
CA ASP A 205 -10.60 -7.44 14.50
C ASP A 205 -9.80 -6.28 13.88
N TYR A 206 -9.78 -6.20 12.54
CA TYR A 206 -9.04 -5.23 11.74
C TYR A 206 -9.95 -4.17 11.11
N THR A 207 -11.18 -4.06 11.61
CA THR A 207 -12.12 -3.04 11.16
C THR A 207 -12.16 -1.86 12.11
N VAL A 208 -12.06 -0.65 11.58
CA VAL A 208 -11.99 0.59 12.37
C VAL A 208 -13.36 1.00 12.91
N ASP A 209 -14.42 0.81 12.12
CA ASP A 209 -15.79 1.21 12.41
C ASP A 209 -16.65 -0.01 12.75
N LYS A 210 -16.27 -0.78 13.78
CA LYS A 210 -16.97 -2.01 14.19
C LYS A 210 -18.46 -1.81 14.48
N GLY A 211 -18.88 -0.61 14.88
CA GLY A 211 -20.29 -0.25 15.04
C GLY A 211 -21.10 -0.34 13.74
N ASN A 212 -20.46 -0.18 12.58
CA ASN A 212 -21.07 -0.28 11.27
C ASN A 212 -20.99 -1.68 10.65
N TYR A 213 -20.44 -2.67 11.36
CA TYR A 213 -20.15 -3.99 10.78
C TYR A 213 -21.39 -4.78 10.32
N PHE A 214 -22.59 -4.35 10.73
CA PHE A 214 -23.85 -4.91 10.26
C PHE A 214 -24.00 -4.84 8.73
N VAL A 215 -23.38 -3.86 8.04
CA VAL A 215 -23.43 -3.76 6.57
C VAL A 215 -22.79 -4.96 5.88
N VAL A 216 -21.86 -5.65 6.54
CA VAL A 216 -21.18 -6.84 6.01
C VAL A 216 -22.17 -8.00 5.79
N ASN A 217 -23.29 -8.01 6.50
CA ASN A 217 -24.35 -9.00 6.33
C ASN A 217 -24.96 -8.98 4.91
N GLU A 218 -24.91 -7.85 4.20
CA GLU A 218 -25.42 -7.73 2.82
C GLU A 218 -24.59 -8.53 1.80
N ALA A 219 -23.35 -8.92 2.12
CA ALA A 219 -22.52 -9.74 1.24
C ALA A 219 -22.91 -11.24 1.26
N PHE A 220 -23.75 -11.65 2.21
CA PHE A 220 -24.19 -13.03 2.41
C PHE A 220 -25.55 -13.29 1.78
N SER A 221 -25.69 -14.47 1.18
CA SER A 221 -26.93 -14.90 0.53
C SER A 221 -27.80 -15.69 1.49
N TYR A 222 -27.22 -16.50 2.37
CA TYR A 222 -27.93 -17.38 3.29
C TYR A 222 -28.02 -16.75 4.68
N SER A 223 -29.17 -16.94 5.33
CA SER A 223 -29.42 -16.41 6.68
C SER A 223 -28.48 -17.03 7.73
N SER A 224 -28.16 -18.31 7.59
CA SER A 224 -27.25 -19.04 8.47
C SER A 224 -25.87 -18.38 8.59
N SER A 225 -25.32 -17.86 7.49
CA SER A 225 -24.03 -17.16 7.51
C SER A 225 -24.11 -15.80 8.19
N LYS A 226 -25.23 -15.07 8.00
CA LYS A 226 -25.48 -13.81 8.72
C LYS A 226 -25.58 -14.05 10.23
N GLU A 227 -26.36 -15.06 10.63
CA GLU A 227 -26.49 -15.49 12.02
C GLU A 227 -25.13 -15.88 12.62
N SER A 228 -24.36 -16.71 11.92
CA SER A 228 -23.04 -17.14 12.36
C SER A 228 -22.05 -15.98 12.52
N LEU A 229 -22.14 -14.95 11.68
CA LEU A 229 -21.33 -13.75 11.83
C LEU A 229 -21.78 -12.91 13.04
N MET A 230 -23.08 -12.72 13.22
CA MET A 230 -23.64 -11.99 14.36
C MET A 230 -23.27 -12.66 15.70
N ASP A 231 -23.38 -13.99 15.78
CA ASP A 231 -23.02 -14.74 16.99
C ASP A 231 -21.52 -14.65 17.29
N TYR A 232 -20.68 -14.67 16.25
CA TYR A 232 -19.24 -14.43 16.40
C TYR A 232 -18.94 -13.05 16.98
N ILE A 233 -19.63 -12.00 16.50
CA ILE A 233 -19.43 -10.62 16.96
C ILE A 233 -19.91 -10.44 18.40
N LYS A 234 -21.07 -11.01 18.76
CA LYS A 234 -21.60 -10.96 20.14
C LYS A 234 -20.63 -11.57 21.16
N ASN A 235 -19.95 -12.66 20.79
CA ASN A 235 -18.97 -13.34 21.66
C ASN A 235 -17.62 -12.59 21.79
N ARG A 236 -17.44 -11.46 21.09
CA ARG A 236 -16.20 -10.67 21.06
C ARG A 236 -16.36 -9.28 21.71
N GLN A 237 -17.57 -8.93 22.12
CA GLN A 237 -17.90 -7.73 22.91
C GLN A 237 -17.67 -8.01 24.39
#